data_AF-A0A4Q9WEW3-F1
#
_entry.id   AF-A0A4Q9WEW3-F1
#
_cell.length_a   1.000
_cell.length_b   1.000
_cell.length_c   1.000
_cell.angle_alpha   90.00
_cell.angle_beta   90.00
_cell.angle_gamma   90.00
#
_symmetry.space_group_name_H-M   'P 1'
#
loop_
_entity.id
_entity.type
_entity.pdbx_description
1 polymer ?
#
loop_
_entity_poly.entity_id
_entity_poly.type
_entity_poly.pdbx_seq_one_letter_code
_entity_poly.pdbx_strand_id
1 'polypeptide(L)'
;MSLSVTNSPFTAEQAKQLSEVIATLTPEQKVWLSGYLIANQQTIQTNSSVQSEQLSTKAEAVIQSNEPEIEPTQLSITVLYGSETGNAQGVAEIFSERLTNLGHNVVISSMDTFKTKELKKVEDLFIVTSTHGEGDPPDNALEFHEFLHSRKAPKLEGVRFSVLALGDQTYEFFCQTGKDFDKKLAELGAERLYERIDCDIDYDEDAEKWMANVIKAIDTESSGTESEQVISESIKAAKERKYSKSNPYEAEILDNINLNGKGSNKETRHVELLLDNFGEEYEPGDCIVVLPQNDPQVVDLLIATLGWDPEEQIPVSEDGDTLTLSDALTRHFEITKLTKPLLQQAAAIFDNDDLSDKVQDNEWVQQYINGRDFIDLLNDFGTDELLPVNLSQLLRKLPPREYSISSSYKATPDEVHITVGAVRYQAHGRDRSGVCSVQFAERLQPGDTVPIYLKRNPNFKFPTEADTPIIMIGPGTGVAPFRACMQEREELGFKGNTWLFFGDQHFTTDFLYQTEWQAWLKEGYLEKMDVAFSRDTDHKIYVQHRIMERSAQFNAWLEKGASIYICGDEKHMAKDVHQAIKDVLVKEQGLSQDEAEAYLKQLKKDKRYQRDVY
;
A
#
# COMPACT_ATOMS: atom_id res chain seq x y z
N MET A 1 43.50 1.34 25.95
CA MET A 1 44.10 2.21 27.00
C MET A 1 43.60 1.72 28.35
N SER A 2 44.47 1.53 29.33
CA SER A 2 44.06 1.17 30.70
C SER A 2 43.56 2.41 31.44
N LEU A 3 42.39 2.34 32.05
CA LEU A 3 41.86 3.42 32.89
C LEU A 3 42.69 3.50 34.17
N SER A 4 43.12 4.71 34.53
CA SER A 4 43.77 5.04 35.79
C SER A 4 43.02 6.19 36.46
N VAL A 5 43.27 6.39 37.76
CA VAL A 5 42.70 7.52 38.51
C VAL A 5 43.21 8.87 37.97
N THR A 6 44.31 8.88 37.23
CA THR A 6 44.89 10.09 36.64
C THR A 6 44.33 10.44 35.26
N ASN A 7 43.64 9.53 34.58
CA ASN A 7 43.09 9.75 33.23
C ASN A 7 41.59 9.46 33.11
N SER A 8 40.90 9.22 34.23
CA SER A 8 39.48 8.93 34.28
C SER A 8 38.86 9.44 35.58
N PRO A 9 37.54 9.72 35.62
CA PRO A 9 36.86 10.19 36.83
C PRO A 9 36.56 9.07 37.85
N PHE A 10 37.07 7.84 37.63
CA PHE A 10 36.76 6.67 38.44
C PHE A 10 37.77 6.48 39.58
N THR A 11 37.30 5.95 40.72
CA THR A 11 38.21 5.53 41.81
C THR A 11 39.15 4.42 41.35
N ALA A 12 40.25 4.18 42.08
CA ALA A 12 41.23 3.15 41.71
C ALA A 12 40.60 1.76 41.53
N GLU A 13 39.65 1.40 42.39
CA GLU A 13 38.94 0.13 42.32
C GLU A 13 37.98 0.08 41.12
N GLN A 14 37.23 1.16 40.86
CA GLN A 14 36.32 1.26 39.72
C GLN A 14 37.07 1.24 38.37
N ALA A 15 38.17 1.98 38.25
CA ALA A 15 38.99 2.02 37.04
C ALA A 15 39.58 0.64 36.71
N LYS A 16 39.96 -0.13 37.73
CA LYS A 16 40.42 -1.51 37.60
C LYS A 16 39.30 -2.43 37.09
N GLN A 17 38.14 -2.40 37.73
CA GLN A 17 36.99 -3.23 37.34
C GLN A 17 36.48 -2.91 35.93
N LEU A 18 36.37 -1.62 35.58
CA LEU A 18 36.01 -1.22 34.22
C LEU A 18 37.04 -1.66 33.19
N SER A 19 38.34 -1.55 33.49
CA SER A 19 39.38 -1.97 32.56
C SER A 19 39.36 -3.49 32.30
N GLU A 20 39.09 -4.29 33.34
CA GLU A 20 38.95 -5.75 33.21
C GLU A 20 37.72 -6.11 32.37
N VAL A 21 36.56 -5.50 32.63
CA VAL A 21 35.33 -5.76 31.86
C VAL A 21 35.49 -5.31 30.41
N ILE A 22 35.94 -4.07 30.17
CA ILE A 22 36.10 -3.52 28.80
C ILE A 22 37.07 -4.37 27.95
N ALA A 23 38.08 -4.98 28.56
CA ALA A 23 39.01 -5.86 27.87
C ALA A 23 38.36 -7.18 27.41
N THR A 24 37.29 -7.63 28.08
CA THR A 24 36.57 -8.86 27.76
C THR A 24 35.44 -8.69 26.74
N LEU A 25 35.06 -7.45 26.41
CA LEU A 25 33.94 -7.15 25.51
C LEU A 25 34.37 -7.12 24.02
N THR A 26 33.49 -7.61 23.15
CA THR A 26 33.61 -7.47 21.69
C THR A 26 33.33 -6.01 21.24
N PRO A 27 33.68 -5.62 20.01
CA PRO A 27 33.36 -4.30 19.47
C PRO A 27 31.85 -3.97 19.53
N GLU A 28 30.99 -4.91 19.17
CA GLU A 28 29.53 -4.75 19.15
C GLU A 28 28.98 -4.56 20.57
N GLN A 29 29.50 -5.31 21.53
CA GLN A 29 29.12 -5.18 22.95
C GLN A 29 29.55 -3.83 23.55
N LYS A 30 30.67 -3.26 23.08
CA LYS A 30 31.11 -1.92 23.51
C LYS A 30 30.19 -0.83 22.97
N VAL A 31 29.75 -0.95 21.72
CA VAL A 31 28.78 -0.02 21.11
C VAL A 31 27.44 -0.09 21.85
N TRP A 32 26.93 -1.30 22.11
CA TRP A 32 25.68 -1.50 22.86
C TRP A 32 25.77 -0.91 24.29
N LEU A 33 26.84 -1.20 25.02
CA LEU A 33 27.04 -0.68 26.39
C LEU A 33 27.13 0.85 26.41
N SER A 34 27.73 1.47 25.39
CA SER A 34 27.79 2.92 25.27
C SER A 34 26.41 3.55 25.10
N GLY A 35 25.55 2.96 24.25
CA GLY A 35 24.16 3.39 24.07
C GLY A 35 23.33 3.20 25.35
N TYR A 36 23.49 2.07 26.03
CA TYR A 36 22.80 1.79 27.30
C TYR A 36 23.11 2.83 28.38
N LEU A 37 24.38 3.22 28.53
CA LEU A 37 24.79 4.23 29.53
C LEU A 37 24.26 5.64 29.20
N ILE A 38 24.16 6.00 27.92
CA ILE A 38 23.58 7.28 27.47
C ILE A 38 22.07 7.31 27.76
N ALA A 39 21.34 6.25 27.41
CA ALA A 39 19.91 6.15 27.65
C ALA A 39 19.54 6.23 29.14
N ASN A 40 20.39 5.66 30.00
CA ASN A 40 20.17 5.66 31.45
C ASN A 40 20.46 7.03 32.12
N GLN A 41 21.19 7.94 31.46
CA GLN A 41 21.36 9.31 31.97
C GLN A 41 20.10 10.17 31.74
N GLN A 42 19.37 9.93 30.65
CA GLN A 42 18.13 10.65 30.36
C GLN A 42 16.98 10.30 31.32
N THR A 43 17.02 9.11 31.92
CA THR A 43 16.00 8.67 32.89
C THR A 43 16.19 9.24 34.30
N ILE A 44 17.37 9.80 34.62
CA ILE A 44 17.67 10.33 35.97
C ILE A 44 17.33 11.83 36.10
N GLN A 45 17.22 12.58 34.99
CA GLN A 45 16.91 14.02 35.02
C GLN A 45 15.42 14.37 35.12
N THR A 46 14.50 13.39 35.08
CA THR A 46 13.05 13.66 35.11
C THR A 46 12.39 13.57 36.49
N ASN A 47 13.14 13.27 37.56
CA ASN A 47 12.58 13.16 38.92
C ASN A 47 13.39 13.94 39.96
N SER A 48 13.32 15.28 39.94
CA SER A 48 13.25 16.11 41.17
C SER A 48 13.11 17.59 40.84
N SER A 49 11.94 18.16 41.13
CA SER A 49 11.76 19.59 41.34
C SER A 49 11.43 19.86 42.81
N VAL A 50 11.91 21.00 43.31
CA VAL A 50 11.37 21.89 44.37
C VAL A 50 12.40 22.32 45.44
N GLN A 51 12.56 23.66 45.53
CA GLN A 51 13.15 24.53 46.60
C GLN A 51 14.69 24.51 46.76
N SER A 52 15.42 25.63 46.60
CA SER A 52 15.35 26.86 47.44
C SER A 52 16.33 27.98 46.95
N GLU A 53 16.14 29.20 47.47
CA GLU A 53 16.60 30.51 46.98
C GLU A 53 18.10 30.89 47.18
N GLN A 54 18.56 31.77 46.27
CA GLN A 54 19.44 32.95 46.46
C GLN A 54 20.69 32.87 47.38
N LEU A 55 21.87 33.03 46.77
CA LEU A 55 22.92 34.02 47.10
C LEU A 55 24.29 33.60 46.52
N SER A 56 24.70 34.19 45.40
CA SER A 56 25.99 34.92 45.31
C SER A 56 26.17 35.46 43.90
N THR A 57 25.83 36.73 43.74
CA THR A 57 26.21 37.55 42.61
C THR A 57 27.71 37.86 42.64
N LYS A 58 28.25 38.14 41.44
CA LYS A 58 29.57 38.74 41.13
C LYS A 58 30.75 37.78 40.97
N ALA A 59 30.74 37.02 39.88
CA ALA A 59 31.98 36.58 39.23
C ALA A 59 31.90 36.38 37.70
N GLU A 60 30.77 36.67 37.04
CA GLU A 60 30.60 36.38 35.58
C GLU A 60 30.37 37.62 34.70
N ALA A 61 30.33 38.81 35.30
CA ALA A 61 30.43 40.04 34.51
C ALA A 61 31.91 40.33 34.25
N VAL A 62 32.41 39.87 33.09
CA VAL A 62 33.59 40.32 32.30
C VAL A 62 34.20 39.14 31.51
N ILE A 63 33.38 38.30 30.87
CA ILE A 63 33.77 37.56 29.65
C ILE A 63 32.51 37.41 28.77
N GLN A 64 32.00 38.54 28.28
CA GLN A 64 30.99 38.58 27.21
C GLN A 64 31.49 39.58 26.17
N SER A 65 32.27 39.09 25.22
CA SER A 65 32.40 39.70 23.91
C SER A 65 33.04 38.70 22.95
N ASN A 66 32.25 38.31 21.95
CA ASN A 66 32.61 37.52 20.76
C ASN A 66 32.81 36.02 20.92
N GLU A 67 31.70 35.29 20.99
CA GLU A 67 31.56 34.05 20.23
C GLU A 67 30.25 34.14 19.43
N PRO A 68 30.24 33.85 18.12
CA PRO A 68 29.00 33.78 17.37
C PRO A 68 28.24 32.54 17.86
N GLU A 69 27.06 32.78 18.42
CA GLU A 69 26.07 31.76 18.70
C GLU A 69 25.55 31.26 17.34
N ILE A 70 26.13 30.18 16.84
CA ILE A 70 25.53 29.39 15.75
C ILE A 70 24.52 28.48 16.45
N GLU A 71 23.27 28.93 16.57
CA GLU A 71 22.19 27.95 16.69
C GLU A 71 22.10 27.23 15.34
N PRO A 72 22.27 25.89 15.27
CA PRO A 72 21.87 25.18 14.08
C PRO A 72 20.35 25.27 14.02
N THR A 73 19.83 26.20 13.23
CA THR A 73 18.44 26.17 12.76
C THR A 73 18.26 24.93 11.91
N GLN A 74 18.05 23.77 12.54
CA GLN A 74 17.58 22.60 11.83
C GLN A 74 16.12 22.85 11.48
N LEU A 75 15.88 23.21 10.21
CA LEU A 75 14.54 23.35 9.63
C LEU A 75 13.74 22.09 9.94
N SER A 76 12.49 22.26 10.37
CA SER A 76 11.60 21.15 10.71
C SER A 76 10.92 20.62 9.45
N ILE A 77 11.28 19.41 9.01
CA ILE A 77 10.68 18.75 7.85
C ILE A 77 9.38 18.04 8.25
N THR A 78 8.30 18.33 7.53
CA THR A 78 7.01 17.63 7.70
C THR A 78 6.73 16.75 6.48
N VAL A 79 6.52 15.45 6.72
CA VAL A 79 6.10 14.48 5.70
C VAL A 79 4.66 14.07 5.98
N LEU A 80 3.75 14.37 5.06
CA LEU A 80 2.35 13.99 5.14
C LEU A 80 2.04 12.89 4.12
N TYR A 81 1.28 11.87 4.55
CA TYR A 81 0.85 10.82 3.65
C TYR A 81 -0.67 10.64 3.57
N GLY A 82 -1.12 10.33 2.35
CA GLY A 82 -2.48 9.90 2.03
C GLY A 82 -2.45 8.53 1.39
N SER A 83 -3.02 7.49 2.02
CA SER A 83 -2.89 6.12 1.55
C SER A 83 -4.14 5.30 1.82
N GLU A 84 -4.63 4.62 0.79
CA GLU A 84 -5.76 3.69 0.93
C GLU A 84 -5.26 2.33 1.42
N THR A 85 -4.32 1.71 0.69
CA THR A 85 -3.80 0.35 0.97
C THR A 85 -2.41 0.32 1.61
N GLY A 86 -1.89 1.47 2.08
CA GLY A 86 -0.60 1.57 2.78
C GLY A 86 0.64 1.84 1.90
N ASN A 87 0.54 1.80 0.57
CA ASN A 87 1.70 2.03 -0.32
C ASN A 87 2.36 3.40 -0.10
N ALA A 88 1.56 4.47 -0.14
CA ALA A 88 2.05 5.83 0.08
C ALA A 88 2.56 6.05 1.52
N GLN A 89 1.96 5.38 2.50
CA GLN A 89 2.46 5.39 3.88
C GLN A 89 3.86 4.77 3.96
N GLY A 90 4.06 3.58 3.37
CA GLY A 90 5.35 2.90 3.38
C GLY A 90 6.47 3.72 2.73
N VAL A 91 6.18 4.38 1.61
CA VAL A 91 7.16 5.29 0.97
C VAL A 91 7.47 6.50 1.86
N ALA A 92 6.46 7.09 2.50
CA ALA A 92 6.65 8.21 3.42
C ALA A 92 7.49 7.84 4.66
N GLU A 93 7.31 6.62 5.18
CA GLU A 93 8.09 6.07 6.29
C GLU A 93 9.56 5.88 5.89
N ILE A 94 9.82 5.26 4.73
CA ILE A 94 11.19 5.11 4.19
C ILE A 94 11.86 6.47 3.99
N PHE A 95 11.13 7.43 3.41
CA PHE A 95 11.65 8.77 3.17
C PHE A 95 11.99 9.49 4.47
N SER A 96 11.12 9.40 5.48
CA SER A 96 11.30 10.02 6.79
C SER A 96 12.48 9.42 7.55
N GLU A 97 12.65 8.09 7.48
CA GLU A 97 13.79 7.39 8.06
C GLU A 97 15.11 7.86 7.42
N ARG A 98 15.16 7.99 6.09
CA ARG A 98 16.35 8.51 5.38
C ARG A 98 16.72 9.92 5.81
N LEU A 99 15.74 10.82 5.86
CA LEU A 99 15.97 12.20 6.29
C LEU A 99 16.47 12.26 7.74
N THR A 100 15.90 11.44 8.63
CA THR A 100 16.33 11.36 10.04
C THR A 100 17.75 10.81 10.16
N ASN A 101 18.11 9.81 9.36
CA ASN A 101 19.47 9.26 9.31
C ASN A 101 20.51 10.26 8.78
N LEU A 102 20.09 11.22 7.94
CA LEU A 102 20.91 12.35 7.49
C LEU A 102 20.96 13.51 8.50
N GLY A 103 20.32 13.36 9.66
CA GLY A 103 20.36 14.34 10.75
C GLY A 103 19.30 15.42 10.68
N HIS A 104 18.32 15.32 9.78
CA HIS A 104 17.20 16.25 9.70
C HIS A 104 16.15 15.98 10.81
N ASN A 105 15.48 17.03 11.28
CA ASN A 105 14.37 16.89 12.22
C ASN A 105 13.07 16.65 11.44
N VAL A 106 12.54 15.43 11.49
CA VAL A 106 11.40 14.98 10.65
C VAL A 106 10.18 14.67 11.49
N VAL A 107 9.03 15.19 11.05
CA VAL A 107 7.70 14.85 11.56
C VAL A 107 6.92 14.16 10.45
N ILE A 108 6.61 12.88 10.63
CA ILE A 108 5.72 12.13 9.74
C ILE A 108 4.31 12.07 10.34
N SER A 109 3.28 12.27 9.52
CA SER A 109 1.88 12.14 9.95
C SER A 109 0.97 11.69 8.80
N SER A 110 -0.03 10.88 9.12
CA SER A 110 -1.22 10.73 8.27
C SER A 110 -1.92 12.09 8.15
N MET A 111 -2.54 12.36 6.99
CA MET A 111 -3.18 13.65 6.74
C MET A 111 -4.41 13.92 7.63
N ASP A 112 -5.14 12.88 8.04
CA ASP A 112 -6.30 12.95 8.94
C ASP A 112 -5.92 13.22 10.41
N THR A 113 -4.70 12.82 10.82
CA THR A 113 -4.16 13.11 12.16
C THR A 113 -3.43 14.45 12.23
N PHE A 114 -3.03 15.00 11.08
CA PHE A 114 -2.29 16.26 11.03
C PHE A 114 -3.17 17.47 11.40
N LYS A 115 -2.66 18.31 12.31
CA LYS A 115 -3.38 19.51 12.74
C LYS A 115 -3.21 20.62 11.71
N THR A 116 -4.22 20.84 10.87
CA THR A 116 -4.23 21.88 9.82
C THR A 116 -3.84 23.30 10.27
N LYS A 117 -4.00 23.64 11.56
CA LYS A 117 -3.54 24.93 12.13
C LYS A 117 -2.02 25.08 12.17
N GLU A 118 -1.29 23.97 12.18
CA GLU A 118 0.17 23.92 12.24
C GLU A 118 0.80 24.16 10.87
N LEU A 119 0.03 24.07 9.78
CA LEU A 119 0.50 24.25 8.40
C LEU A 119 1.21 25.59 8.17
N LYS A 120 0.83 26.66 8.88
CA LYS A 120 1.51 27.97 8.82
C LYS A 120 2.91 28.00 9.42
N LYS A 121 3.27 26.99 10.21
CA LYS A 121 4.55 26.87 10.90
C LYS A 121 5.49 25.87 10.22
N VAL A 122 4.97 25.16 9.20
CA VAL A 122 5.75 24.20 8.43
C VAL A 122 6.68 25.00 7.52
N GLU A 123 7.94 24.59 7.44
CA GLU A 123 8.94 25.18 6.55
C GLU A 123 9.08 24.29 5.31
N ASP A 124 9.40 23.01 5.51
CA ASP A 124 9.45 22.01 4.45
C ASP A 124 8.28 21.04 4.56
N LEU A 125 7.48 20.94 3.49
CA LEU A 125 6.32 20.06 3.40
C LEU A 125 6.48 19.06 2.24
N PHE A 126 6.56 17.78 2.56
CA PHE A 126 6.57 16.73 1.55
C PHE A 126 5.28 15.93 1.62
N ILE A 127 4.59 15.81 0.48
CA ILE A 127 3.34 15.03 0.37
C ILE A 127 3.62 13.74 -0.39
N VAL A 128 3.23 12.61 0.18
CA VAL A 128 3.20 11.31 -0.51
C VAL A 128 1.76 10.81 -0.51
N THR A 129 1.11 10.74 -1.67
CA THR A 129 -0.32 10.38 -1.72
C THR A 129 -0.65 9.43 -2.85
N SER A 130 -1.54 8.47 -2.60
CA SER A 130 -2.21 7.73 -3.67
C SER A 130 -3.43 8.50 -4.20
N THR A 131 -3.98 8.05 -5.33
CA THR A 131 -5.29 8.45 -5.86
C THR A 131 -6.20 7.24 -5.92
N HIS A 132 -7.49 7.41 -5.62
CA HIS A 132 -8.48 6.33 -5.59
C HIS A 132 -9.69 6.61 -6.47
N GLY A 133 -10.37 5.54 -6.92
CA GLY A 133 -11.58 5.63 -7.73
C GLY A 133 -11.47 6.55 -8.95
N GLU A 134 -12.31 7.59 -8.98
CA GLU A 134 -12.45 8.55 -10.09
C GLU A 134 -11.62 9.82 -9.85
N GLY A 135 -10.40 9.67 -9.35
CA GLY A 135 -9.49 10.79 -9.07
C GLY A 135 -9.59 11.35 -7.64
N ASP A 136 -10.32 10.66 -6.76
CA ASP A 136 -10.57 11.10 -5.39
C ASP A 136 -9.33 10.86 -4.49
N PRO A 137 -9.13 11.71 -3.46
CA PRO A 137 -8.12 11.44 -2.44
C PRO A 137 -8.44 10.18 -1.63
N PRO A 138 -7.43 9.49 -1.09
CA PRO A 138 -7.62 8.41 -0.12
C PRO A 138 -8.43 8.87 1.09
N ASP A 139 -9.10 7.93 1.76
CA ASP A 139 -9.98 8.25 2.89
C ASP A 139 -9.25 9.07 3.98
N ASN A 140 -8.00 8.71 4.29
CA ASN A 140 -7.20 9.41 5.30
C ASN A 140 -6.61 10.76 4.83
N ALA A 141 -6.84 11.17 3.58
CA ALA A 141 -6.39 12.43 2.99
C ALA A 141 -7.53 13.39 2.64
N LEU A 142 -8.78 12.88 2.58
CA LEU A 142 -9.94 13.62 2.10
C LEU A 142 -10.16 14.95 2.85
N GLU A 143 -10.21 14.95 4.18
CA GLU A 143 -10.45 16.17 4.96
C GLU A 143 -9.35 17.22 4.78
N PHE A 144 -8.10 16.77 4.64
CA PHE A 144 -6.95 17.66 4.43
C PHE A 144 -6.99 18.27 3.02
N HIS A 145 -7.32 17.47 2.00
CA HIS A 145 -7.53 17.93 0.63
C HIS A 145 -8.67 18.98 0.57
N GLU A 146 -9.83 18.69 1.16
CA GLU A 146 -10.96 19.62 1.25
C GLU A 146 -10.57 20.92 1.97
N PHE A 147 -9.81 20.81 3.08
CA PHE A 147 -9.33 21.97 3.83
C PHE A 147 -8.47 22.90 2.96
N LEU A 148 -7.48 22.35 2.24
CA LEU A 148 -6.59 23.13 1.36
C LEU A 148 -7.35 23.80 0.21
N HIS A 149 -8.41 23.18 -0.29
CA HIS A 149 -9.26 23.74 -1.34
C HIS A 149 -10.29 24.75 -0.82
N SER A 150 -10.50 24.82 0.49
CA SER A 150 -11.44 25.73 1.11
C SER A 150 -10.89 27.17 1.26
N ARG A 151 -11.79 28.13 1.47
CA ARG A 151 -11.41 29.52 1.81
C ARG A 151 -10.71 29.67 3.16
N LYS A 152 -10.65 28.60 3.98
CA LYS A 152 -9.99 28.60 5.30
C LYS A 152 -8.50 28.27 5.20
N ALA A 153 -8.03 27.79 4.04
CA ALA A 153 -6.63 27.47 3.82
C ALA A 153 -5.75 28.73 4.01
N PRO A 154 -4.66 28.64 4.78
CA PRO A 154 -3.76 29.75 4.95
C PRO A 154 -2.91 29.98 3.70
N LYS A 155 -2.39 31.20 3.54
CA LYS A 155 -1.24 31.42 2.66
C LYS A 155 -0.02 30.68 3.21
N LEU A 156 0.78 30.13 2.31
CA LEU A 156 1.95 29.30 2.60
C LEU A 156 3.24 29.96 2.08
N GLU A 157 3.29 31.30 2.13
CA GLU A 157 4.49 32.05 1.79
C GLU A 157 5.65 31.63 2.71
N GLY A 158 6.76 31.18 2.13
CA GLY A 158 7.92 30.66 2.87
C GLY A 158 7.90 29.16 3.16
N VAL A 159 6.85 28.44 2.75
CA VAL A 159 6.82 26.97 2.78
C VAL A 159 7.43 26.45 1.49
N ARG A 160 8.40 25.53 1.57
CA ARG A 160 8.91 24.76 0.42
C ARG A 160 8.22 23.41 0.38
N PHE A 161 7.98 22.86 -0.81
CA PHE A 161 7.30 21.58 -0.93
C PHE A 161 7.69 20.75 -2.15
N SER A 162 7.43 19.44 -2.06
CA SER A 162 7.39 18.54 -3.20
C SER A 162 6.33 17.46 -2.98
N VAL A 163 5.85 16.86 -4.07
CA VAL A 163 4.77 15.87 -4.05
C VAL A 163 5.22 14.61 -4.78
N LEU A 164 5.04 13.45 -4.15
CA LEU A 164 5.09 12.15 -4.79
C LEU A 164 3.67 11.61 -4.90
N ALA A 165 3.23 11.32 -6.13
CA ALA A 165 1.88 10.88 -6.42
C ALA A 165 1.88 9.44 -6.91
N LEU A 166 1.13 8.55 -6.26
CA LEU A 166 0.97 7.16 -6.66
C LEU A 166 -0.39 6.97 -7.35
N GLY A 167 -0.40 6.35 -8.52
CA GLY A 167 -1.62 6.08 -9.28
C GLY A 167 -1.49 4.86 -10.20
N ASP A 168 -2.49 4.68 -11.06
CA ASP A 168 -2.47 3.67 -12.11
C ASP A 168 -2.84 4.30 -13.46
N GLN A 169 -1.96 4.15 -14.45
CA GLN A 169 -2.17 4.68 -15.80
C GLN A 169 -3.37 4.07 -16.54
N THR A 170 -3.94 2.97 -16.02
CA THR A 170 -5.18 2.40 -16.57
C THR A 170 -6.44 3.19 -16.20
N TYR A 171 -6.35 4.12 -15.25
CA TYR A 171 -7.44 5.01 -14.83
C TYR A 171 -7.38 6.35 -15.56
N GLU A 172 -8.54 6.96 -15.80
CA GLU A 172 -8.66 8.26 -16.45
C GLU A 172 -7.92 9.36 -15.66
N PHE A 173 -8.11 9.37 -14.34
CA PHE A 173 -7.58 10.38 -13.42
C PHE A 173 -6.25 9.96 -12.79
N PHE A 174 -5.29 9.52 -13.61
CA PHE A 174 -3.95 9.11 -13.17
C PHE A 174 -3.28 10.18 -12.27
N CYS A 175 -2.94 9.82 -11.04
CA CYS A 175 -2.29 10.69 -10.03
C CYS A 175 -3.02 12.02 -9.74
N GLN A 176 -4.34 12.09 -9.93
CA GLN A 176 -5.11 13.34 -9.81
C GLN A 176 -4.99 13.99 -8.43
N THR A 177 -5.03 13.21 -7.35
CA THR A 177 -4.89 13.74 -5.98
C THR A 177 -3.54 14.42 -5.77
N GLY A 178 -2.46 13.81 -6.25
CA GLY A 178 -1.13 14.41 -6.17
C GLY A 178 -1.02 15.68 -7.01
N LYS A 179 -1.61 15.69 -8.21
CA LYS A 179 -1.72 16.88 -9.07
C LYS A 179 -2.49 18.01 -8.38
N ASP A 180 -3.57 17.68 -7.68
CA ASP A 180 -4.37 18.65 -6.93
C ASP A 180 -3.58 19.28 -5.78
N PHE A 181 -2.93 18.47 -4.95
CA PHE A 181 -2.06 18.98 -3.88
C PHE A 181 -0.96 19.86 -4.43
N ASP A 182 -0.29 19.40 -5.48
CA ASP A 182 0.83 20.08 -6.10
C ASP A 182 0.46 21.47 -6.64
N LYS A 183 -0.69 21.55 -7.32
CA LYS A 183 -1.25 22.79 -7.83
C LYS A 183 -1.73 23.68 -6.69
N LYS A 184 -2.44 23.13 -5.71
CA LYS A 184 -3.05 23.89 -4.62
C LYS A 184 -2.00 24.52 -3.70
N LEU A 185 -0.93 23.81 -3.37
CA LEU A 185 0.16 24.34 -2.57
C LEU A 185 0.85 25.53 -3.26
N ALA A 186 1.11 25.43 -4.57
CA ALA A 186 1.65 26.54 -5.36
C ALA A 186 0.69 27.75 -5.40
N GLU A 187 -0.61 27.52 -5.59
CA GLU A 187 -1.63 28.58 -5.55
C GLU A 187 -1.69 29.30 -4.18
N LEU A 188 -1.39 28.59 -3.09
CA LEU A 188 -1.35 29.15 -1.73
C LEU A 188 -0.04 29.91 -1.44
N GLY A 189 0.93 29.90 -2.36
CA GLY A 189 2.18 30.66 -2.26
C GLY A 189 3.39 29.87 -1.76
N ALA A 190 3.28 28.54 -1.66
CA ALA A 190 4.42 27.68 -1.35
C ALA A 190 5.36 27.56 -2.56
N GLU A 191 6.66 27.37 -2.30
CA GLU A 191 7.71 27.22 -3.30
C GLU A 191 7.98 25.74 -3.60
N ARG A 192 8.01 25.36 -4.87
CA ARG A 192 8.30 23.98 -5.28
C ARG A 192 9.80 23.71 -5.17
N LEU A 193 10.21 22.88 -4.22
CA LEU A 193 11.62 22.49 -4.00
C LEU A 193 12.11 21.51 -5.09
N TYR A 194 11.26 20.54 -5.43
CA TYR A 194 11.49 19.58 -6.50
C TYR A 194 10.17 19.26 -7.19
N GLU A 195 10.23 18.96 -8.49
CA GLU A 195 9.04 18.68 -9.28
C GLU A 195 8.26 17.46 -8.76
N ARG A 196 6.94 17.46 -9.02
CA ARG A 196 6.10 16.31 -8.70
C ARG A 196 6.46 15.14 -9.60
N ILE A 197 6.52 13.95 -9.02
CA ILE A 197 6.64 12.70 -9.75
C ILE A 197 5.30 11.94 -9.67
N ASP A 198 4.80 11.52 -10.83
CA ASP A 198 3.55 10.76 -10.99
C ASP A 198 3.92 9.28 -11.25
N CYS A 199 3.86 8.45 -10.22
CA CYS A 199 4.22 7.03 -10.26
C CYS A 199 3.05 6.16 -10.71
N ASP A 200 3.32 5.14 -11.54
CA ASP A 200 2.38 4.04 -11.84
C ASP A 200 2.42 2.95 -10.74
N ILE A 201 1.71 1.83 -10.93
CA ILE A 201 1.67 0.71 -9.96
C ILE A 201 3.09 0.23 -9.57
N ASP A 202 4.03 0.27 -10.52
CA ASP A 202 5.46 0.00 -10.27
C ASP A 202 6.21 1.26 -9.81
N TYR A 203 5.83 1.80 -8.66
CA TYR A 203 6.30 3.11 -8.19
C TYR A 203 7.71 3.11 -7.58
N ASP A 204 8.31 1.94 -7.30
CA ASP A 204 9.51 1.85 -6.45
C ASP A 204 10.66 2.69 -7.01
N GLU A 205 10.96 2.56 -8.30
CA GLU A 205 12.08 3.27 -8.94
C GLU A 205 11.84 4.79 -9.00
N ASP A 206 10.62 5.22 -9.35
CA ASP A 206 10.24 6.63 -9.42
C ASP A 206 10.25 7.28 -8.02
N ALA A 207 9.77 6.55 -7.01
CA ALA A 207 9.81 6.98 -5.62
C ALA A 207 11.26 7.13 -5.12
N GLU A 208 12.14 6.19 -5.46
CA GLU A 208 13.56 6.26 -5.13
C GLU A 208 14.25 7.48 -5.79
N LYS A 209 14.00 7.69 -7.08
CA LYS A 209 14.50 8.86 -7.83
C LYS A 209 14.00 10.17 -7.19
N TRP A 210 12.71 10.25 -6.85
CA TRP A 210 12.14 11.42 -6.18
C TRP A 210 12.77 11.66 -4.81
N MET A 211 12.84 10.64 -3.95
CA MET A 211 13.43 10.76 -2.60
C MET A 211 14.88 11.26 -2.67
N ALA A 212 15.69 10.67 -3.55
CA ALA A 212 17.09 11.04 -3.71
C ALA A 212 17.26 12.50 -4.18
N ASN A 213 16.45 12.93 -5.16
CA ASN A 213 16.51 14.29 -5.68
C ASN A 213 15.98 15.34 -4.69
N VAL A 214 14.95 15.02 -3.91
CA VAL A 214 14.45 15.88 -2.83
C VAL A 214 15.49 16.03 -1.74
N ILE A 215 16.10 14.93 -1.27
CA ILE A 215 17.19 14.96 -0.27
C ILE A 215 18.32 15.87 -0.77
N LYS A 216 18.76 15.67 -2.01
CA LYS A 216 19.78 16.50 -2.63
C LYS A 216 19.39 17.97 -2.67
N ALA A 217 18.13 18.30 -2.96
CA ALA A 217 17.64 19.67 -3.00
C ALA A 217 17.64 20.33 -1.60
N ILE A 218 17.29 19.58 -0.54
CA ILE A 218 17.36 20.03 0.86
C ILE A 218 18.82 20.32 1.25
N ASP A 219 19.74 19.41 0.90
CA ASP A 219 21.15 19.48 1.29
C ASP A 219 21.97 20.49 0.47
N THR A 220 21.54 20.83 -0.75
CA THR A 220 22.25 21.82 -1.59
C THR A 220 22.18 23.24 -0.99
N GLU A 221 21.23 23.50 -0.08
CA GLU A 221 21.17 24.74 0.72
C GLU A 221 21.83 24.59 2.11
N SER A 222 22.21 23.36 2.51
CA SER A 222 22.74 23.01 3.82
C SER A 222 24.17 22.51 3.69
N SER A 223 25.14 23.44 3.67
CA SER A 223 26.60 23.22 3.59
C SER A 223 27.12 21.79 3.86
N GLY A 224 27.43 21.06 2.79
CA GLY A 224 28.72 20.38 2.56
C GLY A 224 29.15 19.22 3.49
N THR A 225 29.30 18.07 2.82
CA THR A 225 30.24 16.93 3.06
C THR A 225 29.64 15.69 3.74
N GLU A 226 29.83 14.54 3.07
CA GLU A 226 29.57 13.14 3.49
C GLU A 226 28.21 12.47 3.15
N SER A 227 27.59 12.80 2.01
CA SER A 227 26.31 12.18 1.59
C SER A 227 26.43 10.83 0.85
N GLU A 228 27.48 10.58 0.06
CA GLU A 228 27.52 9.39 -0.83
C GLU A 228 27.72 8.04 -0.11
N GLN A 229 28.46 7.98 1.00
CA GLN A 229 28.70 6.71 1.71
C GLN A 229 27.47 6.26 2.52
N VAL A 230 26.75 7.20 3.14
CA VAL A 230 25.52 6.92 3.92
C VAL A 230 24.38 6.44 3.02
N ILE A 231 24.26 7.00 1.80
CA ILE A 231 23.30 6.55 0.79
C ILE A 231 23.63 5.09 0.35
N SER A 232 24.91 4.75 0.18
CA SER A 232 25.30 3.39 -0.24
C SER A 232 25.09 2.30 0.84
N GLU A 233 25.29 2.63 2.12
CA GLU A 233 25.10 1.70 3.24
C GLU A 233 23.61 1.54 3.60
N SER A 234 22.81 2.60 3.49
CA SER A 234 21.35 2.53 3.68
C SER A 234 20.63 1.80 2.55
N ILE A 235 21.07 1.93 1.29
CA ILE A 235 20.60 1.09 0.17
C ILE A 235 20.95 -0.38 0.43
N LYS A 236 22.10 -0.67 1.04
CA LYS A 236 22.45 -2.03 1.49
C LYS A 236 21.55 -2.53 2.61
N ALA A 237 21.27 -1.72 3.63
CA ALA A 237 20.39 -2.08 4.74
C ALA A 237 18.91 -2.23 4.32
N ALA A 238 18.44 -1.45 3.33
CA ALA A 238 17.11 -1.62 2.72
C ALA A 238 17.04 -2.88 1.85
N LYS A 239 18.13 -3.25 1.17
CA LYS A 239 18.31 -4.56 0.51
C LYS A 239 18.39 -5.73 1.50
N GLU A 240 18.60 -5.47 2.79
CA GLU A 240 18.55 -6.48 3.87
C GLU A 240 17.14 -6.67 4.46
N ARG A 241 16.08 -6.01 3.94
CA ARG A 241 14.70 -6.46 4.20
C ARG A 241 14.48 -7.82 3.55
N LYS A 242 13.95 -8.76 4.34
CA LYS A 242 13.93 -10.21 4.07
C LYS A 242 13.32 -10.59 2.71
N TYR A 243 12.15 -10.04 2.33
CA TYR A 243 11.59 -10.20 0.98
C TYR A 243 10.84 -8.93 0.51
N SER A 244 10.92 -8.60 -0.77
CA SER A 244 10.33 -7.40 -1.37
C SER A 244 10.07 -7.60 -2.86
N LYS A 245 9.56 -6.58 -3.55
CA LYS A 245 9.41 -6.65 -5.01
C LYS A 245 10.72 -6.95 -5.75
N SER A 246 11.84 -6.36 -5.30
CA SER A 246 13.16 -6.54 -5.92
C SER A 246 13.90 -7.79 -5.42
N ASN A 247 13.38 -8.45 -4.37
CA ASN A 247 13.86 -9.72 -3.85
C ASN A 247 12.66 -10.56 -3.39
N PRO A 248 11.84 -11.09 -4.32
CA PRO A 248 10.64 -11.85 -3.96
C PRO A 248 11.02 -13.20 -3.36
N TYR A 249 10.13 -13.73 -2.52
CA TYR A 249 10.21 -15.09 -2.03
C TYR A 249 9.57 -16.05 -3.04
N GLU A 250 10.29 -17.10 -3.43
CA GLU A 250 9.75 -18.16 -4.28
C GLU A 250 8.94 -19.14 -3.42
N ALA A 251 7.63 -18.92 -3.31
CA ALA A 251 6.75 -19.78 -2.53
C ALA A 251 6.31 -21.01 -3.33
N GLU A 252 6.47 -22.19 -2.74
CA GLU A 252 5.91 -23.44 -3.29
C GLU A 252 4.39 -23.46 -3.11
N ILE A 253 3.68 -23.91 -4.13
CA ILE A 253 2.24 -24.12 -4.07
C ILE A 253 1.96 -25.48 -3.42
N LEU A 254 1.26 -25.46 -2.29
CA LEU A 254 0.89 -26.66 -1.54
C LEU A 254 -0.42 -27.25 -2.06
N ASP A 255 -1.42 -26.39 -2.28
CA ASP A 255 -2.71 -26.79 -2.84
C ASP A 255 -3.30 -25.70 -3.75
N ASN A 256 -4.14 -26.13 -4.70
CA ASN A 256 -4.83 -25.29 -5.65
C ASN A 256 -6.19 -25.89 -6.02
N ILE A 257 -7.21 -25.54 -5.23
CA ILE A 257 -8.53 -26.16 -5.27
C ILE A 257 -9.54 -25.22 -5.91
N ASN A 258 -10.30 -25.69 -6.90
CA ASN A 258 -11.49 -24.96 -7.34
C ASN A 258 -12.62 -25.09 -6.29
N LEU A 259 -12.99 -23.96 -5.69
CA LEU A 259 -14.05 -23.86 -4.67
C LEU A 259 -15.45 -23.92 -5.28
N ASN A 260 -15.59 -23.69 -6.59
CA ASN A 260 -16.88 -23.73 -7.25
C ASN A 260 -17.32 -25.17 -7.52
N GLY A 261 -18.61 -25.42 -7.31
CA GLY A 261 -19.27 -26.68 -7.64
C GLY A 261 -19.37 -26.92 -9.14
N LYS A 262 -19.52 -28.20 -9.51
CA LYS A 262 -19.65 -28.62 -10.91
C LYS A 262 -20.80 -27.89 -11.61
N GLY A 263 -20.50 -27.27 -12.75
CA GLY A 263 -21.46 -26.54 -13.56
C GLY A 263 -21.55 -25.04 -13.26
N SER A 264 -20.75 -24.53 -12.32
CA SER A 264 -20.55 -23.08 -12.19
C SER A 264 -20.00 -22.49 -13.49
N ASN A 265 -20.42 -21.26 -13.80
CA ASN A 265 -19.82 -20.39 -14.82
C ASN A 265 -18.66 -19.54 -14.25
N LYS A 266 -18.33 -19.72 -12.98
CA LYS A 266 -17.20 -19.09 -12.29
C LYS A 266 -16.15 -20.15 -11.96
N GLU A 267 -14.96 -19.65 -11.68
CA GLU A 267 -13.87 -20.45 -11.14
C GLU A 267 -13.12 -19.60 -10.12
N THR A 268 -13.15 -20.05 -8.87
CA THR A 268 -12.56 -19.38 -7.72
C THR A 268 -11.64 -20.40 -7.06
N ARG A 269 -10.36 -20.11 -7.06
CA ARG A 269 -9.34 -21.01 -6.52
C ARG A 269 -9.02 -20.65 -5.08
N HIS A 270 -8.98 -21.66 -4.22
CA HIS A 270 -8.22 -21.61 -2.98
C HIS A 270 -6.80 -22.04 -3.29
N VAL A 271 -5.82 -21.21 -2.94
CA VAL A 271 -4.40 -21.53 -3.16
C VAL A 271 -3.66 -21.41 -1.84
N GLU A 272 -2.89 -22.43 -1.51
CA GLU A 272 -2.05 -22.51 -0.31
C GLU A 272 -0.58 -22.39 -0.75
N LEU A 273 0.14 -21.46 -0.14
CA LEU A 273 1.54 -21.15 -0.46
C LEU A 273 2.40 -21.42 0.78
N LEU A 274 3.46 -22.22 0.61
CA LEU A 274 4.41 -22.53 1.68
C LEU A 274 5.22 -21.29 2.05
N LEU A 275 5.41 -21.06 3.35
CA LEU A 275 6.21 -19.97 3.92
C LEU A 275 7.43 -20.50 4.71
N ASP A 276 8.09 -21.56 4.23
CA ASP A 276 9.25 -22.13 4.92
C ASP A 276 10.41 -21.12 4.98
N ASN A 277 10.85 -20.80 6.20
CA ASN A 277 11.86 -19.78 6.50
C ASN A 277 11.52 -18.37 5.97
N PHE A 278 10.25 -18.07 5.65
CA PHE A 278 9.82 -16.75 5.21
C PHE A 278 10.20 -15.66 6.22
N GLY A 279 10.08 -16.02 7.51
CA GLY A 279 10.68 -15.25 8.60
C GLY A 279 9.98 -13.92 8.89
N GLU A 280 8.75 -13.77 8.41
CA GLU A 280 7.80 -12.69 8.72
C GLU A 280 6.44 -13.30 9.08
N GLU A 281 5.84 -12.86 10.19
CA GLU A 281 4.47 -13.21 10.54
C GLU A 281 3.49 -12.37 9.70
N TYR A 282 2.23 -12.76 9.54
CA TYR A 282 1.22 -11.89 8.92
C TYR A 282 -0.06 -11.86 9.76
N GLU A 283 -0.92 -10.86 9.56
CA GLU A 283 -2.18 -10.73 10.31
C GLU A 283 -3.38 -10.74 9.36
N PRO A 284 -4.57 -11.18 9.81
CA PRO A 284 -5.79 -11.03 9.03
C PRO A 284 -5.99 -9.58 8.55
N GLY A 285 -6.20 -9.45 7.24
CA GLY A 285 -6.31 -8.17 6.54
C GLY A 285 -5.06 -7.74 5.77
N ASP A 286 -3.89 -8.35 6.04
CA ASP A 286 -2.71 -8.20 5.18
C ASP A 286 -2.92 -8.85 3.80
N CYS A 287 -2.06 -8.51 2.84
CA CYS A 287 -2.11 -9.00 1.46
C CYS A 287 -0.82 -9.76 1.11
N ILE A 288 -0.96 -10.81 0.29
CA ILE A 288 0.17 -11.36 -0.47
C ILE A 288 0.19 -10.71 -1.84
N VAL A 289 1.38 -10.28 -2.24
CA VAL A 289 1.62 -9.70 -3.55
C VAL A 289 2.35 -10.71 -4.40
N VAL A 290 1.79 -11.03 -5.56
CA VAL A 290 2.31 -12.02 -6.51
C VAL A 290 2.92 -11.28 -7.70
N LEU A 291 4.12 -11.70 -8.12
CA LEU A 291 4.71 -11.26 -9.39
C LEU A 291 4.31 -12.25 -10.49
N PRO A 292 3.35 -11.90 -11.35
CA PRO A 292 2.81 -12.85 -12.31
C PRO A 292 3.72 -12.99 -13.54
N GLN A 293 3.34 -13.93 -14.41
CA GLN A 293 3.93 -14.09 -15.74
C GLN A 293 2.84 -14.00 -16.80
N ASN A 294 3.13 -13.35 -17.93
CA ASN A 294 2.26 -13.37 -19.10
C ASN A 294 2.06 -14.80 -19.62
N ASP A 295 0.96 -15.01 -20.33
CA ASP A 295 0.70 -16.30 -20.96
C ASP A 295 1.73 -16.59 -22.04
N PRO A 296 2.45 -17.72 -21.98
CA PRO A 296 3.40 -18.10 -23.04
C PRO A 296 2.74 -18.09 -24.43
N GLN A 297 1.46 -18.46 -24.55
CA GLN A 297 0.76 -18.43 -25.83
C GLN A 297 0.55 -17.00 -26.36
N VAL A 298 0.32 -16.03 -25.46
CA VAL A 298 0.18 -14.61 -25.84
C VAL A 298 1.55 -14.04 -26.22
N VAL A 299 2.60 -14.40 -25.49
CA VAL A 299 3.99 -14.03 -25.81
C VAL A 299 4.39 -14.57 -27.18
N ASP A 300 4.18 -15.87 -27.42
CA ASP A 300 4.46 -16.52 -28.71
C ASP A 300 3.69 -15.87 -29.86
N LEU A 301 2.41 -15.55 -29.64
CA LEU A 301 1.59 -14.88 -30.64
C LEU A 301 2.11 -13.48 -30.95
N LEU A 302 2.53 -12.71 -29.95
CA LEU A 302 3.10 -11.37 -30.15
C LEU A 302 4.42 -11.43 -30.93
N ILE A 303 5.34 -12.31 -30.53
CA ILE A 303 6.63 -12.51 -31.22
C ILE A 303 6.39 -12.94 -32.68
N ALA A 304 5.46 -13.87 -32.90
CA ALA A 304 5.09 -14.32 -34.24
C ALA A 304 4.43 -13.23 -35.09
N THR A 305 3.64 -12.34 -34.49
CA THR A 305 2.97 -11.23 -35.18
C THR A 305 3.97 -10.26 -35.80
N LEU A 306 5.10 -10.03 -35.13
CA LEU A 306 6.15 -9.10 -35.58
C LEU A 306 7.35 -9.80 -36.24
N GLY A 307 7.39 -11.13 -36.22
CA GLY A 307 8.46 -11.92 -36.82
C GLY A 307 9.81 -11.74 -36.12
N TRP A 308 9.80 -11.46 -34.82
CA TRP A 308 11.01 -11.22 -34.02
C TRP A 308 11.70 -12.52 -33.57
N ASP A 309 12.99 -12.43 -33.25
CA ASP A 309 13.76 -13.54 -32.68
C ASP A 309 13.54 -13.60 -31.15
N PRO A 310 12.96 -14.68 -30.59
CA PRO A 310 12.71 -14.80 -29.15
C PRO A 310 13.99 -14.72 -28.29
N GLU A 311 15.16 -15.05 -28.86
CA GLU A 311 16.44 -15.07 -28.14
C GLU A 311 17.21 -13.74 -28.24
N GLU A 312 16.69 -12.75 -28.98
CA GLU A 312 17.30 -11.43 -29.10
C GLU A 312 17.40 -10.76 -27.73
N GLN A 313 18.57 -10.17 -27.43
CA GLN A 313 18.80 -9.46 -26.18
C GLN A 313 18.30 -8.02 -26.31
N ILE A 314 17.36 -7.64 -25.45
CA ILE A 314 16.76 -6.30 -25.44
C ILE A 314 16.97 -5.61 -24.09
N PRO A 315 17.09 -4.27 -24.08
CA PRO A 315 17.14 -3.50 -22.84
C PRO A 315 15.77 -3.52 -22.16
N VAL A 316 15.76 -3.74 -20.85
CA VAL A 316 14.55 -3.77 -20.01
C VAL A 316 14.54 -2.66 -18.94
N SER A 317 15.67 -1.99 -18.72
CA SER A 317 15.82 -0.83 -17.84
C SER A 317 16.69 0.26 -18.46
N GLU A 318 16.57 1.49 -17.96
CA GLU A 318 17.47 2.60 -18.33
C GLU A 318 18.92 2.36 -17.86
N ASP A 319 19.08 1.50 -16.83
CA ASP A 319 20.37 1.15 -16.22
C ASP A 319 21.17 0.11 -17.04
N GLY A 320 20.60 -0.37 -18.16
CA GLY A 320 21.27 -1.26 -19.10
C GLY A 320 21.08 -2.74 -18.81
N ASP A 321 20.12 -3.13 -17.96
CA ASP A 321 19.76 -4.54 -17.81
C ASP A 321 19.17 -5.06 -19.12
N THR A 322 19.55 -6.28 -19.47
CA THR A 322 19.10 -6.94 -20.70
C THR A 322 18.52 -8.32 -20.41
N LEU A 323 17.49 -8.69 -21.17
CA LEU A 323 16.86 -10.00 -21.14
C LEU A 323 16.64 -10.49 -22.58
N THR A 324 16.42 -11.80 -22.74
CA THR A 324 15.86 -12.32 -24.00
C THR A 324 14.49 -11.66 -24.24
N LEU A 325 14.12 -11.43 -25.50
CA LEU A 325 12.81 -10.91 -25.87
C LEU A 325 11.69 -11.76 -25.23
N SER A 326 11.82 -13.08 -25.28
CA SER A 326 10.86 -14.00 -24.66
C SER A 326 10.74 -13.80 -23.15
N ASP A 327 11.84 -13.72 -22.40
CA ASP A 327 11.79 -13.49 -20.96
C ASP A 327 11.25 -12.11 -20.60
N ALA A 328 11.62 -11.08 -21.35
CA ALA A 328 11.14 -9.71 -21.17
C ALA A 328 9.62 -9.62 -21.36
N LEU A 329 9.09 -10.21 -22.43
CA LEU A 329 7.64 -10.27 -22.67
C LEU A 329 6.92 -11.19 -21.68
N THR A 330 7.59 -12.21 -21.15
CA THR A 330 6.98 -13.14 -20.18
C THR A 330 6.89 -12.53 -18.77
N ARG A 331 7.94 -11.86 -18.30
CA ARG A 331 8.06 -11.47 -16.87
C ARG A 331 8.14 -9.97 -16.65
N HIS A 332 8.56 -9.19 -17.64
CA HIS A 332 8.93 -7.79 -17.44
C HIS A 332 7.91 -6.79 -17.95
N PHE A 333 7.31 -7.01 -19.12
CA PHE A 333 6.41 -6.02 -19.74
C PHE A 333 4.91 -6.37 -19.59
N GLU A 334 4.07 -5.35 -19.41
CA GLU A 334 2.61 -5.49 -19.50
C GLU A 334 2.19 -5.44 -20.98
N ILE A 335 1.72 -6.57 -21.50
CA ILE A 335 1.30 -6.71 -22.90
C ILE A 335 -0.20 -6.91 -23.06
N THR A 336 -0.95 -7.10 -21.96
CA THR A 336 -2.37 -7.48 -21.96
C THR A 336 -3.33 -6.31 -21.76
N LYS A 337 -2.80 -5.11 -21.49
CA LYS A 337 -3.59 -3.88 -21.35
C LYS A 337 -2.95 -2.73 -22.11
N LEU A 338 -3.78 -1.96 -22.80
CA LEU A 338 -3.39 -0.66 -23.36
C LEU A 338 -3.62 0.46 -22.34
N THR A 339 -2.74 1.45 -22.34
CA THR A 339 -2.89 2.69 -21.58
C THR A 339 -2.85 3.89 -22.52
N LYS A 340 -3.35 5.03 -22.06
CA LYS A 340 -3.27 6.28 -22.82
C LYS A 340 -1.80 6.67 -23.14
N PRO A 341 -0.85 6.65 -22.18
CA PRO A 341 0.56 6.92 -22.47
C PRO A 341 1.13 5.99 -23.54
N LEU A 342 0.81 4.69 -23.48
CA LEU A 342 1.25 3.70 -24.47
C LEU A 342 0.77 4.07 -25.87
N LEU A 343 -0.51 4.41 -26.06
CA LEU A 343 -1.01 4.81 -27.39
C LEU A 343 -0.30 6.06 -27.93
N GLN A 344 -0.03 7.05 -27.07
CA GLN A 344 0.67 8.27 -27.47
C GLN A 344 2.12 7.99 -27.89
N GLN A 345 2.82 7.10 -27.17
CA GLN A 345 4.16 6.66 -27.52
C GLN A 345 4.16 5.79 -28.79
N ALA A 346 3.17 4.89 -28.94
CA ALA A 346 3.00 4.07 -30.14
C ALA A 346 2.82 4.94 -31.37
N ALA A 347 1.99 5.98 -31.31
CA ALA A 347 1.80 6.92 -32.41
C ALA A 347 3.12 7.57 -32.87
N ALA A 348 4.02 7.88 -31.94
CA ALA A 348 5.32 8.48 -32.25
C ALA A 348 6.32 7.49 -32.86
N ILE A 349 6.19 6.19 -32.57
CA ILE A 349 7.10 5.14 -33.04
C ILE A 349 6.61 4.48 -34.33
N PHE A 350 5.30 4.23 -34.44
CA PHE A 350 4.73 3.38 -35.48
C PHE A 350 4.77 4.02 -36.87
N ASP A 351 4.98 5.34 -36.95
CA ASP A 351 4.88 6.15 -38.18
C ASP A 351 3.56 5.89 -38.95
N ASN A 352 2.46 5.80 -38.19
CA ASN A 352 1.14 5.51 -38.73
C ASN A 352 0.24 6.77 -38.61
N ASP A 353 -0.10 7.37 -39.76
CA ASP A 353 -0.90 8.60 -39.83
C ASP A 353 -2.27 8.46 -39.15
N ASP A 354 -2.96 7.32 -39.35
CA ASP A 354 -4.30 7.09 -38.77
C ASP A 354 -4.23 6.96 -37.24
N LEU A 355 -3.21 6.27 -36.71
CA LEU A 355 -2.98 6.22 -35.27
C LEU A 355 -2.66 7.61 -34.73
N SER A 356 -1.77 8.34 -35.40
CA SER A 356 -1.32 9.69 -35.01
C SER A 356 -2.46 10.70 -34.92
N ASP A 357 -3.41 10.64 -35.87
CA ASP A 357 -4.62 11.47 -35.86
C ASP A 357 -5.58 11.04 -34.74
N LYS A 358 -5.83 9.74 -34.59
CA LYS A 358 -6.81 9.21 -33.62
C LYS A 358 -6.41 9.43 -32.17
N VAL A 359 -5.12 9.33 -31.83
CA VAL A 359 -4.66 9.52 -30.44
C VAL A 359 -4.83 10.96 -29.93
N GLN A 360 -5.12 11.92 -30.82
CA GLN A 360 -5.47 13.29 -30.41
C GLN A 360 -6.88 13.39 -29.83
N ASP A 361 -7.76 12.43 -30.15
CA ASP A 361 -9.11 12.35 -29.61
C ASP A 361 -9.13 11.53 -28.32
N ASN A 362 -9.27 12.22 -27.19
CA ASN A 362 -9.34 11.58 -25.88
C ASN A 362 -10.53 10.64 -25.72
N GLU A 363 -11.68 10.93 -26.33
CA GLU A 363 -12.86 10.07 -26.22
C GLU A 363 -12.62 8.76 -26.99
N TRP A 364 -12.02 8.86 -28.18
CA TRP A 364 -11.60 7.69 -28.94
C TRP A 364 -10.58 6.85 -28.17
N VAL A 365 -9.56 7.47 -27.58
CA VAL A 365 -8.53 6.78 -26.78
C VAL A 365 -9.17 5.96 -25.65
N GLN A 366 -10.07 6.56 -24.87
CA GLN A 366 -10.73 5.88 -23.75
C GLN A 366 -11.58 4.69 -24.23
N GLN A 367 -12.29 4.84 -25.35
CA GLN A 367 -13.06 3.74 -25.93
C GLN A 367 -12.17 2.65 -26.54
N TYR A 368 -11.03 3.02 -27.12
CA TYR A 368 -10.13 2.11 -27.81
C TYR A 368 -9.39 1.18 -26.84
N ILE A 369 -8.83 1.73 -25.76
CA ILE A 369 -8.06 0.94 -24.77
C ILE A 369 -8.93 -0.11 -24.04
N ASN A 370 -10.25 0.08 -23.98
CA ASN A 370 -11.13 -0.81 -23.24
C ASN A 370 -11.21 -2.20 -23.87
N GLY A 371 -10.68 -3.20 -23.15
CA GLY A 371 -10.70 -4.61 -23.53
C GLY A 371 -9.73 -4.98 -24.66
N ARG A 372 -8.84 -4.06 -25.07
CA ARG A 372 -7.79 -4.31 -26.07
C ARG A 372 -6.42 -4.50 -25.40
N ASP A 373 -5.58 -5.28 -26.05
CA ASP A 373 -4.19 -5.50 -25.68
C ASP A 373 -3.23 -5.04 -26.79
N PHE A 374 -1.92 -5.23 -26.58
CA PHE A 374 -0.89 -4.78 -27.51
C PHE A 374 -0.98 -5.43 -28.90
N ILE A 375 -1.44 -6.68 -28.98
CA ILE A 375 -1.63 -7.39 -30.25
C ILE A 375 -2.79 -6.77 -31.05
N ASP A 376 -3.86 -6.30 -30.39
CA ASP A 376 -4.94 -5.58 -31.10
C ASP A 376 -4.41 -4.28 -31.72
N LEU A 377 -3.59 -3.54 -30.97
CA LEU A 377 -3.00 -2.29 -31.46
C LEU A 377 -2.16 -2.53 -32.72
N LEU A 378 -1.32 -3.57 -32.71
CA LEU A 378 -0.49 -3.95 -33.86
C LEU A 378 -1.31 -4.42 -35.07
N ASN A 379 -2.41 -5.12 -34.83
CA ASN A 379 -3.29 -5.59 -35.90
C ASN A 379 -4.10 -4.45 -36.54
N ASP A 380 -4.58 -3.50 -35.72
CA ASP A 380 -5.36 -2.36 -36.18
C ASP A 380 -4.47 -1.30 -36.84
N PHE A 381 -3.23 -1.14 -36.35
CA PHE A 381 -2.25 -0.15 -36.82
C PHE A 381 -0.88 -0.81 -37.04
N GLY A 382 -0.72 -1.42 -38.21
CA GLY A 382 0.54 -2.04 -38.61
C GLY A 382 1.70 -1.03 -38.68
N THR A 383 2.90 -1.51 -38.37
CA THR A 383 4.16 -0.76 -38.43
C THR A 383 5.33 -1.68 -38.72
N ASP A 384 6.30 -1.20 -39.50
CA ASP A 384 7.61 -1.85 -39.70
C ASP A 384 8.72 -1.17 -38.86
N GLU A 385 8.40 -0.05 -38.19
CA GLU A 385 9.36 0.79 -37.45
C GLU A 385 9.53 0.34 -35.99
N LEU A 386 8.58 -0.44 -35.47
CA LEU A 386 8.70 -1.00 -34.12
C LEU A 386 9.79 -2.09 -34.10
N LEU A 387 10.85 -1.85 -33.33
CA LEU A 387 11.90 -2.83 -33.07
C LEU A 387 11.85 -3.31 -31.61
N PRO A 388 12.41 -4.50 -31.29
CA PRO A 388 12.43 -5.04 -29.93
C PRO A 388 13.06 -4.08 -28.90
N VAL A 389 14.08 -3.31 -29.31
CA VAL A 389 14.75 -2.29 -28.47
C VAL A 389 13.81 -1.15 -28.03
N ASN A 390 12.72 -0.91 -28.75
CA ASN A 390 11.77 0.16 -28.43
C ASN A 390 10.76 -0.25 -27.34
N LEU A 391 10.68 -1.55 -26.98
CA LEU A 391 9.66 -2.04 -26.04
C LEU A 391 9.76 -1.39 -24.66
N SER A 392 10.97 -1.12 -24.16
CA SER A 392 11.18 -0.46 -22.87
C SER A 392 10.69 0.99 -22.83
N GLN A 393 10.58 1.65 -23.97
CA GLN A 393 10.05 3.00 -24.08
C GLN A 393 8.52 3.03 -24.21
N LEU A 394 7.92 1.91 -24.64
CA LEU A 394 6.52 1.82 -25.03
C LEU A 394 5.65 1.07 -24.00
N LEU A 395 6.18 -0.03 -23.47
CA LEU A 395 5.48 -0.92 -22.55
C LEU A 395 5.91 -0.62 -21.13
N ARG A 396 4.91 -0.47 -20.23
CA ARG A 396 5.19 -0.40 -18.80
C ARG A 396 5.63 -1.75 -18.26
N LYS A 397 6.27 -1.74 -17.08
CA LYS A 397 6.60 -2.97 -16.34
C LYS A 397 5.32 -3.73 -15.95
N LEU A 398 5.38 -5.05 -15.95
CA LEU A 398 4.27 -5.94 -15.59
C LEU A 398 3.94 -5.74 -14.11
N PRO A 399 2.74 -5.23 -13.76
CA PRO A 399 2.46 -4.90 -12.38
C PRO A 399 2.29 -6.16 -11.51
N PRO A 400 2.68 -6.11 -10.22
CA PRO A 400 2.28 -7.14 -9.26
C PRO A 400 0.76 -7.25 -9.12
N ARG A 401 0.26 -8.39 -8.63
CA ARG A 401 -1.16 -8.57 -8.26
C ARG A 401 -1.27 -8.85 -6.76
N GLU A 402 -2.10 -8.06 -6.09
CA GLU A 402 -2.35 -8.16 -4.66
C GLU A 402 -3.56 -9.06 -4.40
N TYR A 403 -3.46 -9.92 -3.39
CA TYR A 403 -4.54 -10.79 -2.92
C TYR A 403 -4.68 -10.66 -1.41
N SER A 404 -5.87 -10.33 -0.92
CA SER A 404 -6.18 -10.36 0.52
C SER A 404 -5.94 -11.77 1.06
N ILE A 405 -5.18 -11.87 2.15
CA ILE A 405 -4.86 -13.15 2.77
C ILE A 405 -6.13 -13.78 3.33
N SER A 406 -6.29 -15.08 3.11
CA SER A 406 -7.44 -15.89 3.50
C SER A 406 -7.15 -16.95 4.55
N SER A 407 -5.98 -16.89 5.20
CA SER A 407 -5.61 -17.67 6.38
C SER A 407 -5.18 -16.79 7.55
N SER A 408 -5.17 -17.33 8.76
CA SER A 408 -4.49 -16.71 9.91
C SER A 408 -3.11 -17.33 10.12
N TYR A 409 -2.10 -16.49 10.35
CA TYR A 409 -0.77 -16.96 10.75
C TYR A 409 -0.79 -17.78 12.06
N LYS A 410 -1.73 -17.51 12.98
CA LYS A 410 -1.84 -18.32 14.21
C LYS A 410 -2.38 -19.71 13.96
N ALA A 411 -3.19 -19.89 12.92
CA ALA A 411 -3.75 -21.18 12.53
C ALA A 411 -2.77 -21.96 11.64
N THR A 412 -2.10 -21.26 10.72
CA THR A 412 -1.20 -21.84 9.71
C THR A 412 0.10 -21.02 9.63
N PRO A 413 1.05 -21.16 10.58
CA PRO A 413 2.26 -20.33 10.61
C PRO A 413 3.23 -20.60 9.46
N ASP A 414 3.15 -21.79 8.86
CA ASP A 414 4.05 -22.24 7.79
C ASP A 414 3.44 -22.04 6.39
N GLU A 415 2.23 -21.48 6.29
CA GLU A 415 1.47 -21.39 5.03
C GLU A 415 0.72 -20.07 4.94
N VAL A 416 0.52 -19.55 3.73
CA VAL A 416 -0.39 -18.41 3.47
C VAL A 416 -1.37 -18.75 2.37
N HIS A 417 -2.65 -18.45 2.60
CA HIS A 417 -3.72 -18.86 1.71
C HIS A 417 -4.28 -17.64 0.99
N ILE A 418 -4.56 -17.75 -0.31
CA ILE A 418 -5.23 -16.71 -1.10
C ILE A 418 -6.49 -17.26 -1.78
N THR A 419 -7.46 -16.39 -2.02
CA THR A 419 -8.71 -16.73 -2.73
C THR A 419 -8.76 -15.98 -4.07
N VAL A 420 -8.61 -16.70 -5.17
CA VAL A 420 -8.35 -16.13 -6.50
C VAL A 420 -9.54 -16.38 -7.43
N GLY A 421 -10.23 -15.32 -7.85
CA GLY A 421 -11.24 -15.40 -8.91
C GLY A 421 -10.60 -15.38 -10.30
N ALA A 422 -10.77 -16.45 -11.09
CA ALA A 422 -10.24 -16.52 -12.44
C ALA A 422 -10.97 -15.54 -13.37
N VAL A 423 -10.22 -14.63 -14.00
CA VAL A 423 -10.77 -13.60 -14.87
C VAL A 423 -10.72 -14.09 -16.31
N ARG A 424 -11.90 -14.28 -16.93
CA ARG A 424 -12.03 -14.62 -18.35
C ARG A 424 -13.17 -13.84 -18.97
N TYR A 425 -12.96 -13.32 -20.16
CA TYR A 425 -13.97 -12.57 -20.90
C TYR A 425 -13.66 -12.60 -22.40
N GLN A 426 -14.65 -12.29 -23.24
CA GLN A 426 -14.44 -12.15 -24.67
C GLN A 426 -14.46 -10.67 -25.03
N ALA A 427 -13.45 -10.19 -25.74
CA ALA A 427 -13.36 -8.80 -26.18
C ALA A 427 -12.68 -8.70 -27.55
N HIS A 428 -13.29 -7.91 -28.44
CA HIS A 428 -12.81 -7.64 -29.79
C HIS A 428 -12.48 -8.91 -30.58
N GLY A 429 -13.38 -9.90 -30.52
CA GLY A 429 -13.25 -11.16 -31.26
C GLY A 429 -12.23 -12.15 -30.70
N ARG A 430 -11.58 -11.86 -29.58
CA ARG A 430 -10.63 -12.76 -28.91
C ARG A 430 -11.06 -13.08 -27.48
N ASP A 431 -10.71 -14.28 -27.04
CA ASP A 431 -10.81 -14.66 -25.64
C ASP A 431 -9.68 -13.98 -24.86
N ARG A 432 -10.00 -13.47 -23.67
CA ARG A 432 -9.10 -12.75 -22.77
C ARG A 432 -9.06 -13.43 -21.43
N SER A 433 -7.86 -13.47 -20.87
CA SER A 433 -7.55 -14.12 -19.61
C SER A 433 -6.79 -13.15 -18.72
N GLY A 434 -7.14 -13.09 -17.44
CA GLY A 434 -6.37 -12.33 -16.45
C GLY A 434 -5.01 -12.96 -16.24
N VAL A 435 -3.94 -12.17 -16.35
CA VAL A 435 -2.55 -12.64 -16.29
C VAL A 435 -2.28 -13.53 -15.07
N CYS A 436 -2.49 -13.01 -13.86
CA CYS A 436 -2.19 -13.73 -12.62
C CYS A 436 -3.27 -14.76 -12.26
N SER A 437 -4.55 -14.42 -12.41
CA SER A 437 -5.63 -15.30 -11.96
C SER A 437 -5.77 -16.56 -12.82
N VAL A 438 -5.51 -16.48 -14.13
CA VAL A 438 -5.48 -17.66 -15.01
C VAL A 438 -4.15 -18.41 -14.91
N GLN A 439 -3.04 -17.73 -14.57
CA GLN A 439 -1.80 -18.42 -14.18
C GLN A 439 -2.07 -19.40 -13.03
N PHE A 440 -2.74 -18.97 -11.95
CA PHE A 440 -3.18 -19.87 -10.88
C PHE A 440 -4.21 -20.91 -11.35
N ALA A 441 -5.20 -20.52 -12.16
CA ALA A 441 -6.26 -21.45 -12.53
C ALA A 441 -5.81 -22.60 -13.46
N GLU A 442 -4.86 -22.34 -14.36
CA GLU A 442 -4.55 -23.25 -15.47
C GLU A 442 -3.07 -23.65 -15.57
N ARG A 443 -2.13 -22.83 -15.10
CA ARG A 443 -0.70 -23.01 -15.38
C ARG A 443 0.16 -23.37 -14.16
N LEU A 444 -0.41 -23.26 -12.96
CA LEU A 444 0.27 -23.56 -11.71
C LEU A 444 -0.38 -24.74 -10.99
N GLN A 445 0.43 -25.70 -10.56
CA GLN A 445 0.04 -26.92 -9.86
C GLN A 445 0.79 -27.03 -8.53
N PRO A 446 0.30 -27.87 -7.59
CA PRO A 446 1.05 -28.20 -6.40
C PRO A 446 2.48 -28.67 -6.71
N GLY A 447 3.47 -28.09 -6.03
CA GLY A 447 4.91 -28.29 -6.25
C GLY A 447 5.58 -27.27 -7.18
N ASP A 448 4.83 -26.44 -7.90
CA ASP A 448 5.38 -25.29 -8.63
C ASP A 448 5.71 -24.14 -7.65
N THR A 449 6.57 -23.21 -8.06
CA THR A 449 6.86 -21.99 -7.28
C THR A 449 6.30 -20.74 -7.93
N VAL A 450 5.99 -19.75 -7.09
CA VAL A 450 5.59 -18.42 -7.51
C VAL A 450 6.27 -17.33 -6.68
N PRO A 451 6.83 -16.28 -7.30
CA PRO A 451 7.43 -15.17 -6.58
C PRO A 451 6.37 -14.31 -5.88
N ILE A 452 6.52 -14.17 -4.56
CA ILE A 452 5.63 -13.40 -3.70
C ILE A 452 6.38 -12.47 -2.75
N TYR A 453 5.67 -11.49 -2.20
CA TYR A 453 6.10 -10.78 -0.99
C TYR A 453 4.89 -10.36 -0.15
N LEU A 454 5.12 -10.12 1.14
CA LEU A 454 4.08 -9.68 2.06
C LEU A 454 3.87 -8.17 1.96
N LYS A 455 2.60 -7.75 1.89
CA LYS A 455 2.20 -6.35 2.03
C LYS A 455 1.30 -6.20 3.24
N ARG A 456 1.73 -5.37 4.19
CA ARG A 456 0.92 -5.02 5.37
C ARG A 456 -0.18 -4.05 5.00
N ASN A 457 -1.37 -4.24 5.57
CA ASN A 457 -2.49 -3.32 5.39
C ASN A 457 -2.93 -2.72 6.74
N PRO A 458 -2.30 -1.64 7.22
CA PRO A 458 -2.64 -1.03 8.51
C PRO A 458 -4.05 -0.42 8.56
N ASN A 459 -4.70 -0.26 7.41
CA ASN A 459 -6.02 0.33 7.27
C ASN A 459 -7.16 -0.70 7.24
N PHE A 460 -6.82 -2.00 7.29
CA PHE A 460 -7.79 -3.10 7.34
C PHE A 460 -7.37 -4.12 8.41
N LYS A 461 -7.64 -3.81 9.68
CA LYS A 461 -7.26 -4.61 10.84
C LYS A 461 -8.44 -4.90 11.75
N PHE A 462 -8.52 -6.17 12.18
CA PHE A 462 -9.57 -6.65 13.06
C PHE A 462 -9.26 -6.37 14.54
N PRO A 463 -10.27 -6.23 15.41
CA PRO A 463 -10.06 -5.94 16.82
C PRO A 463 -9.44 -7.14 17.55
N THR A 464 -8.51 -6.87 18.45
CA THR A 464 -7.87 -7.89 19.30
C THR A 464 -8.72 -8.29 20.52
N GLU A 465 -9.75 -7.51 20.83
CA GLU A 465 -10.63 -7.72 21.98
C GLU A 465 -11.81 -8.64 21.62
N ALA A 466 -11.99 -9.71 22.41
CA ALA A 466 -13.02 -10.73 22.17
C ALA A 466 -14.46 -10.17 22.13
N ASP A 467 -14.73 -9.15 22.96
CA ASP A 467 -16.06 -8.58 23.17
C ASP A 467 -16.48 -7.53 22.12
N THR A 468 -15.56 -7.12 21.23
CA THR A 468 -15.88 -6.13 20.19
C THR A 468 -16.68 -6.78 19.07
N PRO A 469 -17.94 -6.37 18.81
CA PRO A 469 -18.73 -6.95 17.72
C PRO A 469 -18.16 -6.56 16.35
N ILE A 470 -18.13 -7.50 15.42
CA ILE A 470 -17.68 -7.28 14.05
C ILE A 470 -18.75 -7.68 13.03
N ILE A 471 -19.00 -6.78 12.08
CA ILE A 471 -19.86 -7.01 10.91
C ILE A 471 -18.95 -7.11 9.70
N MET A 472 -18.92 -8.27 9.06
CA MET A 472 -18.10 -8.59 7.90
C MET A 472 -19.01 -8.67 6.67
N ILE A 473 -18.71 -7.90 5.62
CA ILE A 473 -19.51 -7.84 4.39
C ILE A 473 -18.59 -8.13 3.20
N GLY A 474 -18.70 -9.35 2.66
CA GLY A 474 -17.78 -9.84 1.63
C GLY A 474 -18.46 -10.78 0.65
N PRO A 475 -19.04 -10.29 -0.45
CA PRO A 475 -19.51 -11.15 -1.51
C PRO A 475 -18.37 -11.67 -2.39
N GLY A 476 -18.52 -12.89 -2.92
CA GLY A 476 -17.54 -13.54 -3.77
C GLY A 476 -16.18 -13.68 -3.10
N THR A 477 -15.11 -13.31 -3.80
CA THR A 477 -13.72 -13.33 -3.28
C THR A 477 -13.50 -12.38 -2.10
N GLY A 478 -14.42 -11.44 -1.85
CA GLY A 478 -14.37 -10.56 -0.68
C GLY A 478 -14.47 -11.27 0.68
N VAL A 479 -14.75 -12.58 0.71
CA VAL A 479 -14.68 -13.38 1.94
C VAL A 479 -13.26 -13.67 2.42
N ALA A 480 -12.26 -13.49 1.56
CA ALA A 480 -10.87 -13.86 1.85
C ALA A 480 -10.40 -13.39 3.24
N PRO A 481 -10.37 -12.08 3.56
CA PRO A 481 -9.88 -11.62 4.87
C PRO A 481 -10.79 -12.04 6.03
N PHE A 482 -12.07 -12.32 5.76
CA PHE A 482 -13.01 -12.79 6.78
C PHE A 482 -12.79 -14.26 7.15
N ARG A 483 -12.32 -15.09 6.22
CA ARG A 483 -11.87 -16.44 6.52
C ARG A 483 -10.65 -16.41 7.44
N ALA A 484 -9.67 -15.57 7.13
CA ALA A 484 -8.51 -15.32 7.99
C ALA A 484 -8.92 -14.84 9.39
N CYS A 485 -9.84 -13.89 9.47
CA CYS A 485 -10.37 -13.40 10.75
C CYS A 485 -11.04 -14.52 11.56
N MET A 486 -11.83 -15.38 10.92
CA MET A 486 -12.51 -16.47 11.61
C MET A 486 -11.53 -17.53 12.13
N GLN A 487 -10.52 -17.92 11.35
CA GLN A 487 -9.44 -18.79 11.82
C GLN A 487 -8.71 -18.19 13.02
N GLU A 488 -8.38 -16.90 12.96
CA GLU A 488 -7.71 -16.20 14.06
C GLU A 488 -8.54 -16.20 15.34
N ARG A 489 -9.85 -15.95 15.21
CA ARG A 489 -10.77 -15.96 16.35
C ARG A 489 -10.94 -17.36 16.92
N GLU A 490 -10.92 -18.39 16.09
CA GLU A 490 -10.95 -19.78 16.53
C GLU A 490 -9.74 -20.12 17.41
N GLU A 491 -8.53 -19.81 16.93
CA GLU A 491 -7.28 -20.01 17.67
C GLU A 491 -7.23 -19.22 18.98
N LEU A 492 -7.81 -18.02 19.00
CA LEU A 492 -7.93 -17.20 20.21
C LEU A 492 -9.08 -17.63 21.14
N GLY A 493 -9.93 -18.56 20.72
CA GLY A 493 -11.09 -19.01 21.50
C GLY A 493 -12.23 -17.98 21.58
N PHE A 494 -12.28 -17.01 20.68
CA PHE A 494 -13.23 -15.90 20.71
C PHE A 494 -14.58 -16.29 20.09
N LYS A 495 -15.57 -16.57 20.95
CA LYS A 495 -16.93 -16.94 20.53
C LYS A 495 -17.88 -15.75 20.48
N GLY A 496 -18.84 -15.80 19.57
CA GLY A 496 -19.85 -14.76 19.36
C GLY A 496 -19.27 -13.47 18.77
N ASN A 497 -20.11 -12.42 18.73
CA ASN A 497 -19.71 -11.07 18.32
C ASN A 497 -19.22 -10.99 16.86
N THR A 498 -19.65 -11.92 16.00
CA THR A 498 -19.28 -12.03 14.59
C THR A 498 -20.51 -12.20 13.71
N TRP A 499 -20.66 -11.33 12.71
CA TRP A 499 -21.75 -11.43 11.75
C TRP A 499 -21.22 -11.29 10.33
N LEU A 500 -21.41 -12.32 9.51
CA LEU A 500 -21.02 -12.34 8.11
C LEU A 500 -22.22 -12.11 7.17
N PHE A 501 -22.08 -11.16 6.26
CA PHE A 501 -22.92 -11.01 5.07
C PHE A 501 -22.14 -11.52 3.85
N PHE A 502 -22.55 -12.67 3.34
CA PHE A 502 -21.97 -13.30 2.16
C PHE A 502 -22.91 -13.21 0.97
N GLY A 503 -22.37 -13.17 -0.25
CA GLY A 503 -23.17 -13.36 -1.44
C GLY A 503 -22.38 -13.84 -2.64
N ASP A 504 -23.04 -14.59 -3.51
CA ASP A 504 -22.50 -15.02 -4.81
C ASP A 504 -23.65 -15.25 -5.82
N GLN A 505 -23.40 -15.97 -6.92
CA GLN A 505 -24.40 -16.23 -7.96
C GLN A 505 -25.38 -17.31 -7.51
N HIS A 506 -24.89 -18.50 -7.17
CA HIS A 506 -25.73 -19.66 -6.85
C HIS A 506 -25.32 -20.35 -5.55
N PHE A 507 -26.31 -20.78 -4.75
CA PHE A 507 -26.09 -21.51 -3.50
C PHE A 507 -25.35 -22.84 -3.73
N THR A 508 -25.70 -23.55 -4.79
CA THR A 508 -25.22 -24.93 -5.02
C THR A 508 -23.84 -25.00 -5.65
N THR A 509 -23.40 -23.95 -6.34
CA THR A 509 -22.14 -23.94 -7.10
C THR A 509 -21.15 -22.88 -6.68
N ASP A 510 -21.57 -21.83 -5.97
CA ASP A 510 -20.70 -20.67 -5.71
C ASP A 510 -20.62 -20.29 -4.23
N PHE A 511 -21.08 -21.15 -3.33
CA PHE A 511 -20.97 -20.93 -1.89
C PHE A 511 -19.56 -21.27 -1.39
N LEU A 512 -18.64 -20.32 -1.58
CA LEU A 512 -17.22 -20.43 -1.20
C LEU A 512 -17.08 -20.76 0.30
N TYR A 513 -16.22 -21.74 0.61
CA TYR A 513 -15.92 -22.21 1.98
C TYR A 513 -17.14 -22.63 2.82
N GLN A 514 -18.23 -23.08 2.18
CA GLN A 514 -19.51 -23.41 2.84
C GLN A 514 -19.36 -24.24 4.11
N THR A 515 -18.53 -25.29 4.08
CA THR A 515 -18.35 -26.22 5.20
C THR A 515 -17.67 -25.55 6.40
N GLU A 516 -16.71 -24.65 6.16
CA GLU A 516 -16.02 -23.91 7.23
C GLU A 516 -16.99 -22.93 7.92
N TRP A 517 -17.76 -22.16 7.14
CA TRP A 517 -18.77 -21.26 7.71
C TRP A 517 -19.80 -22.00 8.56
N GLN A 518 -20.25 -23.17 8.10
CA GLN A 518 -21.20 -24.01 8.84
C GLN A 518 -20.59 -24.57 10.13
N ALA A 519 -19.30 -24.93 10.12
CA ALA A 519 -18.58 -25.36 11.32
C ALA A 519 -18.50 -24.23 12.35
N TRP A 520 -18.05 -23.03 11.94
CA TRP A 520 -17.95 -21.88 12.84
C TRP A 520 -19.30 -21.43 13.40
N LEU A 521 -20.38 -21.52 12.63
CA LEU A 521 -21.75 -21.27 13.12
C LEU A 521 -22.17 -22.28 14.20
N LYS A 522 -21.86 -23.56 13.98
CA LYS A 522 -22.20 -24.64 14.92
C LYS A 522 -21.42 -24.53 16.22
N GLU A 523 -20.15 -24.13 16.14
CA GLU A 523 -19.24 -24.06 17.29
C GLU A 523 -19.34 -22.74 18.05
N GLY A 524 -20.01 -21.74 17.46
CA GLY A 524 -20.28 -20.44 18.05
C GLY A 524 -19.17 -19.42 17.86
N TYR A 525 -18.20 -19.68 16.98
CA TYR A 525 -17.20 -18.69 16.58
C TYR A 525 -17.82 -17.65 15.65
N LEU A 526 -18.63 -18.10 14.67
CA LEU A 526 -19.49 -17.24 13.85
C LEU A 526 -20.86 -17.16 14.53
N GLU A 527 -21.28 -15.98 15.00
CA GLU A 527 -22.59 -15.84 15.66
C GLU A 527 -23.72 -15.87 14.63
N LYS A 528 -23.52 -15.18 13.51
CA LYS A 528 -24.56 -15.00 12.48
C LYS A 528 -23.98 -14.99 11.08
N MET A 529 -24.79 -15.48 10.15
CA MET A 529 -24.51 -15.38 8.73
C MET A 529 -25.80 -15.12 7.96
N ASP A 530 -25.79 -14.09 7.10
CA ASP A 530 -26.84 -13.85 6.11
C ASP A 530 -26.25 -14.00 4.71
N VAL A 531 -26.94 -14.74 3.84
CA VAL A 531 -26.46 -15.12 2.50
C VAL A 531 -27.34 -14.54 1.39
N ALA A 532 -26.73 -14.09 0.30
CA ALA A 532 -27.39 -13.54 -0.87
C ALA A 532 -26.94 -14.24 -2.17
N PHE A 533 -27.85 -14.99 -2.81
CA PHE A 533 -27.58 -15.65 -4.09
C PHE A 533 -28.32 -14.94 -5.20
N SER A 534 -27.57 -14.21 -6.03
CA SER A 534 -28.11 -13.26 -6.99
C SER A 534 -28.83 -13.90 -8.18
N ARG A 535 -28.67 -15.22 -8.39
CA ARG A 535 -29.19 -15.95 -9.56
C ARG A 535 -30.05 -17.17 -9.24
N ASP A 536 -30.39 -17.39 -7.97
CA ASP A 536 -31.24 -18.52 -7.54
C ASP A 536 -32.75 -18.21 -7.60
N THR A 537 -33.12 -16.95 -7.80
CA THR A 537 -34.52 -16.49 -7.89
C THR A 537 -34.74 -15.57 -9.09
N ASP A 538 -36.01 -15.33 -9.44
CA ASP A 538 -36.41 -14.43 -10.55
C ASP A 538 -35.94 -12.97 -10.36
N HIS A 539 -35.72 -12.57 -9.11
CA HIS A 539 -35.17 -11.26 -8.75
C HIS A 539 -33.77 -11.43 -8.16
N LYS A 540 -32.86 -10.50 -8.47
CA LYS A 540 -31.50 -10.54 -7.93
C LYS A 540 -31.47 -10.15 -6.46
N ILE A 541 -30.91 -11.01 -5.62
CA ILE A 541 -30.71 -10.76 -4.19
C ILE A 541 -29.22 -10.52 -3.95
N TYR A 542 -28.90 -9.36 -3.36
CA TYR A 542 -27.54 -8.95 -3.02
C TYR A 542 -27.40 -8.68 -1.52
N VAL A 543 -26.17 -8.49 -1.04
CA VAL A 543 -25.87 -8.29 0.39
C VAL A 543 -26.53 -7.03 0.96
N GLN A 544 -26.64 -5.94 0.19
CA GLN A 544 -27.35 -4.73 0.58
C GLN A 544 -28.84 -4.99 0.86
N HIS A 545 -29.48 -5.91 0.12
CA HIS A 545 -30.86 -6.30 0.40
C HIS A 545 -30.95 -7.04 1.74
N ARG A 546 -30.00 -7.92 2.04
CA ARG A 546 -29.94 -8.62 3.34
C ARG A 546 -29.70 -7.67 4.50
N ILE A 547 -28.83 -6.68 4.33
CA ILE A 547 -28.61 -5.62 5.33
C ILE A 547 -29.93 -4.90 5.63
N MET A 548 -30.69 -4.50 4.61
CA MET A 548 -31.97 -3.82 4.79
C MET A 548 -33.07 -4.71 5.39
N GLU A 549 -33.13 -5.99 5.02
CA GLU A 549 -34.02 -6.98 5.65
C GLU A 549 -33.72 -7.16 7.14
N ARG A 550 -32.47 -6.93 7.54
CA ARG A 550 -31.98 -7.05 8.93
C ARG A 550 -31.77 -5.70 9.59
N SER A 551 -32.32 -4.60 9.05
CA SER A 551 -32.00 -3.23 9.46
C SER A 551 -32.03 -3.01 10.98
N ALA A 552 -33.09 -3.44 11.67
CA ALA A 552 -33.20 -3.29 13.12
C ALA A 552 -32.10 -4.03 13.89
N GLN A 553 -31.72 -5.23 13.45
CA GLN A 553 -30.62 -6.00 14.06
C GLN A 553 -29.26 -5.40 13.72
N PHE A 554 -29.08 -4.95 12.48
CA PHE A 554 -27.87 -4.26 12.03
C PHE A 554 -27.64 -3.01 12.87
N ASN A 555 -28.67 -2.18 13.04
CA ASN A 555 -28.62 -0.99 13.90
C ASN A 555 -28.28 -1.34 15.35
N ALA A 556 -28.89 -2.38 15.91
CA ALA A 556 -28.60 -2.82 17.27
C ALA A 556 -27.12 -3.27 17.45
N TRP A 557 -26.47 -3.77 16.39
CA TRP A 557 -25.03 -4.04 16.43
C TRP A 557 -24.20 -2.77 16.39
N LEU A 558 -24.59 -1.77 15.60
CA LEU A 558 -23.92 -0.45 15.59
C LEU A 558 -23.99 0.21 16.97
N GLU A 559 -25.15 0.18 17.62
CA GLU A 559 -25.37 0.69 18.97
C GLU A 559 -24.53 -0.03 20.03
N LYS A 560 -24.23 -1.32 19.82
CA LYS A 560 -23.32 -2.11 20.68
C LYS A 560 -21.84 -1.82 20.46
N GLY A 561 -21.48 -0.92 19.54
CA GLY A 561 -20.09 -0.61 19.27
C GLY A 561 -19.46 -1.46 18.15
N ALA A 562 -20.27 -2.08 17.27
CA ALA A 562 -19.72 -2.92 16.21
C ALA A 562 -18.75 -2.18 15.28
N SER A 563 -17.72 -2.90 14.82
CA SER A 563 -16.86 -2.48 13.71
C SER A 563 -17.34 -3.13 12.42
N ILE A 564 -17.36 -2.38 11.33
CA ILE A 564 -17.84 -2.78 10.00
C ILE A 564 -16.65 -2.95 9.08
N TYR A 565 -16.60 -4.07 8.37
CA TYR A 565 -15.58 -4.41 7.39
C TYR A 565 -16.25 -4.73 6.06
N ILE A 566 -15.82 -4.08 4.98
CA ILE A 566 -16.27 -4.36 3.62
C ILE A 566 -15.09 -4.82 2.78
N CYS A 567 -15.23 -5.93 2.06
CA CYS A 567 -14.21 -6.39 1.11
C CYS A 567 -14.85 -6.87 -0.20
N GLY A 568 -14.22 -6.56 -1.33
CA GLY A 568 -14.65 -6.97 -2.68
C GLY A 568 -14.76 -5.81 -3.68
N ASP A 569 -15.69 -5.90 -4.63
CA ASP A 569 -15.83 -4.94 -5.75
C ASP A 569 -16.01 -3.47 -5.29
N GLU A 570 -15.06 -2.62 -5.65
CA GLU A 570 -15.07 -1.18 -5.34
C GLU A 570 -16.18 -0.45 -6.12
N LYS A 571 -16.34 -0.79 -7.40
CA LYS A 571 -17.09 0.04 -8.35
C LYS A 571 -18.60 0.08 -8.09
N HIS A 572 -19.19 -1.05 -7.72
CA HIS A 572 -20.63 -1.19 -7.52
C HIS A 572 -20.96 -1.61 -6.09
N MET A 573 -20.36 -2.71 -5.63
CA MET A 573 -20.75 -3.34 -4.35
C MET A 573 -20.49 -2.44 -3.15
N ALA A 574 -19.28 -1.85 -3.06
CA ALA A 574 -18.93 -0.99 -1.93
C ALA A 574 -19.86 0.24 -1.83
N LYS A 575 -20.24 0.84 -2.97
CA LYS A 575 -21.17 1.97 -3.03
C LYS A 575 -22.58 1.59 -2.58
N ASP A 576 -23.10 0.48 -3.09
CA ASP A 576 -24.43 -0.03 -2.74
C ASP A 576 -24.54 -0.40 -1.26
N VAL A 577 -23.51 -1.05 -0.71
CA VAL A 577 -23.45 -1.40 0.73
C VAL A 577 -23.37 -0.14 1.58
N HIS A 578 -22.52 0.82 1.21
CA HIS A 578 -22.42 2.09 1.94
C HIS A 578 -23.78 2.80 1.99
N GLN A 579 -24.49 2.88 0.86
CA GLN A 579 -25.82 3.48 0.81
C GLN A 579 -26.83 2.69 1.66
N ALA A 580 -26.80 1.37 1.64
CA ALA A 580 -27.70 0.55 2.46
C ALA A 580 -27.47 0.76 3.96
N ILE A 581 -26.22 0.93 4.41
CA ILE A 581 -25.93 1.25 5.82
C ILE A 581 -26.50 2.63 6.18
N LYS A 582 -26.38 3.63 5.30
CA LYS A 582 -27.01 4.94 5.50
C LYS A 582 -28.53 4.81 5.61
N ASP A 583 -29.14 4.00 4.75
CA ASP A 583 -30.58 3.79 4.77
C ASP A 583 -31.05 3.05 6.04
N VAL A 584 -30.22 2.16 6.61
CA VAL A 584 -30.46 1.59 7.96
C VAL A 584 -30.47 2.68 9.02
N LEU A 585 -29.49 3.58 9.02
CA LEU A 585 -29.40 4.68 10.00
C LEU A 585 -30.60 5.64 9.89
N VAL A 586 -31.00 5.98 8.66
CA VAL A 586 -32.19 6.81 8.40
C VAL A 586 -33.45 6.12 8.91
N LYS A 587 -33.61 4.82 8.62
CA LYS A 587 -34.80 4.05 8.99
C LYS A 587 -34.91 3.80 10.49
N GLU A 588 -33.83 3.37 11.14
CA GLU A 588 -33.86 2.85 12.51
C GLU A 588 -33.51 3.92 13.56
N GLN A 589 -32.71 4.93 13.22
CA GLN A 589 -32.34 6.02 14.13
C GLN A 589 -33.05 7.35 13.80
N GLY A 590 -33.75 7.46 12.67
CA GLY A 590 -34.45 8.68 12.26
C GLY A 590 -33.52 9.81 11.82
N LEU A 591 -32.26 9.49 11.45
CA LEU A 591 -31.31 10.46 10.93
C LEU A 591 -31.70 10.93 9.52
N SER A 592 -31.26 12.12 9.13
CA SER A 592 -31.21 12.53 7.73
C SER A 592 -30.05 11.83 6.99
N GLN A 593 -30.06 11.87 5.66
CA GLN A 593 -28.98 11.30 4.85
C GLN A 593 -27.61 11.95 5.14
N ASP A 594 -27.59 13.25 5.41
CA ASP A 594 -26.35 13.99 5.76
C ASP A 594 -25.84 13.62 7.16
N GLU A 595 -26.75 13.42 8.13
CA GLU A 595 -26.38 12.95 9.46
C GLU A 595 -25.89 11.50 9.44
N ALA A 596 -26.49 10.64 8.60
CA ALA A 596 -26.03 9.27 8.40
C ALA A 596 -24.62 9.23 7.76
N GLU A 597 -24.36 10.11 6.77
CA GLU A 597 -23.03 10.28 6.19
C GLU A 597 -22.01 10.73 7.26
N ALA A 598 -22.35 11.74 8.06
CA ALA A 598 -21.51 12.21 9.15
C ALA A 598 -21.23 11.12 10.20
N TYR A 599 -22.22 10.28 10.51
CA TYR A 599 -22.08 9.13 11.40
C TYR A 599 -21.06 8.12 10.86
N LEU A 600 -21.16 7.76 9.57
CA LEU A 600 -20.22 6.84 8.94
C LEU A 600 -18.82 7.42 8.83
N LYS A 601 -18.68 8.72 8.55
CA LYS A 601 -17.39 9.42 8.60
C LYS A 601 -16.76 9.33 10.00
N GLN A 602 -17.55 9.50 11.05
CA GLN A 602 -17.05 9.32 12.42
C GLN A 602 -16.63 7.87 12.68
N LEU A 603 -17.38 6.87 12.23
CA LEU A 603 -16.96 5.47 12.35
C LEU A 603 -15.65 5.16 11.62
N LYS A 604 -15.43 5.74 10.43
CA LYS A 604 -14.14 5.61 9.72
C LYS A 604 -12.99 6.18 10.57
N LYS A 605 -13.18 7.39 11.11
CA LYS A 605 -12.20 8.05 11.98
C LYS A 605 -11.89 7.24 13.24
N ASP A 606 -12.90 6.57 13.80
CA ASP A 606 -12.75 5.69 14.95
C ASP A 606 -12.18 4.31 14.58
N LYS A 607 -11.79 4.08 13.32
CA LYS A 607 -11.35 2.79 12.75
C LYS A 607 -12.37 1.66 12.92
N ARG A 608 -13.65 2.02 12.99
CA ARG A 608 -14.80 1.10 13.12
C ARG A 608 -15.57 0.93 11.81
N TYR A 609 -15.15 1.58 10.74
CA TYR A 609 -15.67 1.33 9.39
C TYR A 609 -14.49 1.28 8.41
N GLN A 610 -14.11 0.06 8.02
CA GLN A 610 -12.90 -0.21 7.23
C GLN A 610 -13.28 -0.91 5.91
N ARG A 611 -12.53 -0.63 4.85
CA ARG A 611 -12.80 -1.12 3.49
C ARG A 611 -11.50 -1.64 2.86
N ASP A 612 -11.57 -2.83 2.28
CA ASP A 612 -10.52 -3.43 1.46
C ASP A 612 -11.14 -3.79 0.10
N VAL A 613 -11.24 -2.79 -0.77
CA VAL A 613 -12.00 -2.86 -2.02
C VAL A 613 -11.10 -2.61 -3.22
N TYR A 614 -11.38 -3.30 -4.33
CA TYR A 614 -10.56 -3.33 -5.53
C TYR A 614 -11.38 -3.50 -6.82
#